data_AF-A0A376J3S9-F1
#
_entry.id   AF-A0A376J3S9-F1
#
_cell.length_a   1.000
_cell.length_b   1.000
_cell.length_c   1.000
_cell.angle_alpha   90.00
_cell.angle_beta   90.00
_cell.angle_gamma   90.00
#
_symmetry.space_group_name_H-M   'P 1'
#
loop_
_entity.id
_entity.type
_entity.pdbx_description
1 polymer ?
#
loop_
_entity_poly.entity_id
_entity_poly.type
_entity_poly.pdbx_seq_one_letter_code
_entity_poly.pdbx_strand_id
1 'polypeptide(L)'
;MTKLKEHEQSRRHPDASLTAKGFVQLSSATNSVSETQAATPKAVKAAYDLANGKYTAQDASTTRKGLVQLSSATNSTSETQAATPKAVKGRV
;
A
#
# COMPACT_ATOMS: atom_id res chain seq x y z
N MET A 1 31.15 -11.13 42.25
CA MET A 1 30.71 -11.42 40.86
C MET A 1 31.28 -10.35 39.94
N THR A 2 31.71 -10.72 38.73
CA THR A 2 32.14 -9.75 37.71
C THR A 2 30.92 -9.05 37.12
N LYS A 3 30.98 -7.72 36.96
CA LYS A 3 29.90 -6.90 36.34
C LYS A 3 29.42 -7.41 34.99
N LEU A 4 30.24 -8.20 34.29
CA LEU A 4 29.88 -8.88 33.04
C LEU A 4 28.79 -9.94 33.24
N LYS A 5 28.83 -10.73 34.32
CA LYS A 5 27.81 -11.75 34.63
C LYS A 5 26.47 -11.14 35.02
N GLU A 6 26.51 -10.00 35.71
CA GLU A 6 25.31 -9.20 36.02
C GLU A 6 24.72 -8.55 34.75
N HIS A 7 25.58 -8.01 33.88
CA HIS A 7 25.17 -7.49 32.58
C HIS A 7 24.54 -8.58 31.69
N GLU A 8 25.11 -9.79 31.62
CA GLU A 8 24.55 -10.92 30.89
C GLU A 8 23.19 -11.38 31.43
N GLN A 9 23.00 -11.44 32.76
CA GLN A 9 21.69 -11.74 33.36
C GLN A 9 20.64 -10.67 33.07
N SER A 10 21.02 -9.38 33.02
CA SER A 10 20.12 -8.29 32.64
C SER A 10 19.65 -8.36 31.18
N ARG A 11 20.32 -9.13 30.32
CA ARG A 11 19.94 -9.30 28.90
C ARG A 11 18.93 -10.41 28.65
N ARG A 12 18.42 -11.08 29.69
CA ARG A 12 17.26 -11.97 29.57
C ARG A 12 15.97 -11.17 29.37
N HIS A 13 15.88 -10.42 28.26
CA HIS A 13 14.63 -9.82 27.84
C HIS A 13 13.81 -10.84 27.04
N PRO A 14 12.50 -10.92 27.27
CA PRO A 14 11.61 -11.76 26.47
C PRO A 14 11.50 -11.24 25.03
N ASP A 15 10.87 -12.03 24.17
CA ASP A 15 10.49 -11.57 22.83
C ASP A 15 9.46 -10.42 22.94
N ALA A 16 9.51 -9.52 21.96
CA ALA A 16 8.57 -8.42 21.87
C ALA A 16 7.16 -8.93 21.57
N SER A 17 6.16 -8.24 22.12
CA SER A 17 4.75 -8.44 21.81
C SER A 17 4.05 -7.11 21.56
N LEU A 18 2.77 -7.16 21.20
CA LEU A 18 1.94 -5.96 21.07
C LEU A 18 1.74 -5.21 22.40
N THR A 19 1.98 -5.85 23.54
CA THR A 19 1.74 -5.29 24.87
C THR A 19 2.99 -5.18 25.75
N ALA A 20 4.09 -5.84 25.38
CA ALA A 20 5.33 -5.84 26.13
C ALA A 20 6.54 -5.62 25.23
N LYS A 21 7.49 -4.80 25.71
CA LYS A 21 8.78 -4.59 25.04
C LYS A 21 9.64 -5.86 25.14
N GLY A 22 10.41 -6.14 24.10
CA GLY A 22 11.29 -7.30 24.03
C GLY A 22 12.20 -7.29 22.81
N PHE A 23 12.88 -8.41 22.54
CA PHE A 23 13.68 -8.58 21.31
C PHE A 23 12.80 -9.01 20.13
N VAL A 24 13.19 -8.61 18.92
CA VAL A 24 12.47 -8.97 17.70
C VAL A 24 13.46 -9.29 16.58
N GLN A 25 13.15 -10.31 15.79
CA GLN A 25 13.88 -10.61 14.57
C GLN A 25 13.31 -9.78 13.41
N LEU A 26 14.17 -9.35 12.49
CA LEU A 26 13.77 -8.56 11.34
C LEU A 26 13.57 -9.44 10.10
N SER A 27 12.55 -9.13 9.31
CA SER A 27 12.29 -9.80 8.03
C SER A 27 12.11 -8.81 6.90
N SER A 28 12.69 -9.13 5.75
CA SER A 28 12.53 -8.35 4.52
C SER A 28 11.59 -9.01 3.51
N ALA A 29 10.87 -10.07 3.89
CA ALA A 29 9.84 -10.68 3.07
C ALA A 29 8.61 -9.76 2.97
N THR A 30 8.02 -9.63 1.78
CA THR A 30 6.83 -8.80 1.54
C THR A 30 5.51 -9.54 1.77
N ASN A 31 5.57 -10.86 1.98
CA ASN A 31 4.44 -11.75 2.16
C ASN A 31 4.55 -12.61 3.43
N SER A 32 5.36 -12.18 4.40
CA SER A 32 5.47 -12.91 5.68
C SER A 32 4.16 -12.85 6.45
N VAL A 33 3.75 -13.98 7.01
CA VAL A 33 2.61 -14.09 7.95
C VAL A 33 3.07 -14.17 9.41
N SER A 34 4.38 -14.04 9.66
CA SER A 34 4.95 -14.16 10.99
C SER A 34 4.61 -12.93 11.86
N GLU A 35 3.92 -13.15 12.98
CA GLU A 35 3.61 -12.09 13.96
C GLU A 35 4.78 -11.78 14.92
N THR A 36 5.79 -12.65 14.95
CA THR A 36 6.97 -12.51 15.84
C THR A 36 8.16 -11.77 15.19
N GLN A 37 8.01 -11.32 13.95
CA GLN A 37 9.06 -10.62 13.19
C GLN A 37 8.61 -9.23 12.80
N ALA A 38 9.50 -8.25 12.90
CA ALA A 38 9.23 -6.90 12.42
C ALA A 38 9.63 -6.75 10.95
N ALA A 39 8.80 -6.04 10.18
CA ALA A 39 9.10 -5.71 8.79
C ALA A 39 10.23 -4.67 8.70
N THR A 40 11.16 -4.86 7.77
CA THR A 40 12.19 -3.86 7.46
C THR A 40 11.67 -2.78 6.50
N PRO A 41 12.32 -1.60 6.43
CA PRO A 41 12.02 -0.61 5.40
C PRO A 41 12.09 -1.15 3.97
N LYS A 42 12.95 -2.16 3.72
CA LYS A 42 13.03 -2.85 2.42
C LYS A 42 11.73 -3.59 2.09
N ALA A 43 11.17 -4.35 3.03
CA ALA A 43 9.88 -5.03 2.83
C ALA A 43 8.75 -4.02 2.59
N VAL A 44 8.67 -2.97 3.41
CA VAL A 44 7.63 -1.93 3.30
C VAL A 44 7.71 -1.22 1.95
N LYS A 45 8.92 -0.81 1.53
CA LYS A 45 9.12 -0.17 0.24
C LYS A 45 8.74 -1.08 -0.92
N ALA A 46 9.18 -2.34 -0.90
CA ALA A 46 8.87 -3.29 -1.98
C ALA A 46 7.37 -3.58 -2.09
N ALA A 47 6.65 -3.67 -0.96
CA ALA A 47 5.19 -3.81 -0.96
C ALA A 47 4.50 -2.55 -1.51
N TYR A 48 4.98 -1.35 -1.15
CA TYR A 48 4.47 -0.08 -1.67
C TYR A 48 4.71 0.05 -3.18
N ASP A 49 5.92 -0.21 -3.65
CA ASP A 49 6.28 -0.14 -5.07
C ASP A 49 5.42 -1.13 -5.89
N LEU A 50 5.20 -2.34 -5.37
CA LEU A 50 4.31 -3.33 -5.99
C LEU A 50 2.86 -2.83 -6.06
N ALA A 51 2.33 -2.25 -4.98
CA ALA A 51 0.98 -1.70 -4.97
C ALA A 51 0.83 -0.53 -5.94
N ASN A 52 1.81 0.39 -5.96
CA ASN A 52 1.82 1.55 -6.85
C ASN A 52 1.95 1.12 -8.33
N GLY A 53 2.75 0.09 -8.61
CA GLY A 53 2.93 -0.47 -9.95
C GLY A 53 1.75 -1.32 -10.45
N LYS A 54 0.85 -1.76 -9.57
CA LYS A 54 -0.36 -2.52 -9.95
C LYS A 54 -1.53 -1.65 -10.41
N TYR A 55 -1.42 -0.33 -10.31
CA TYR A 55 -2.38 0.57 -10.96
C TYR A 55 -2.16 0.61 -12.47
N THR A 56 -2.41 -0.49 -13.16
CA THR A 56 -2.39 -0.61 -14.62
C THR A 56 -3.81 -0.60 -15.18
N ALA A 57 -4.62 0.36 -14.74
CA ALA A 57 -5.96 0.49 -15.26
C ALA A 57 -5.86 1.01 -16.70
N GLN A 58 -6.31 0.20 -17.66
CA GLN A 58 -6.30 0.59 -19.07
C GLN A 58 -7.37 1.64 -19.33
N ASP A 59 -7.21 2.43 -20.38
CA ASP A 59 -8.27 3.31 -20.86
C ASP A 59 -9.51 2.48 -21.24
N ALA A 60 -10.69 3.01 -20.90
CA ALA A 60 -11.94 2.40 -21.30
C ALA A 60 -12.14 2.57 -22.81
N SER A 61 -12.83 1.60 -23.39
CA SER A 61 -13.39 1.66 -24.73
C SER A 61 -14.80 1.12 -24.71
N THR A 62 -15.51 1.20 -25.83
CA THR A 62 -16.85 0.62 -25.98
C THR A 62 -16.86 -0.91 -25.86
N THR A 63 -15.71 -1.59 -26.01
CA THR A 63 -15.59 -3.05 -25.93
C THR A 63 -14.82 -3.54 -24.71
N ARG A 64 -14.14 -2.66 -23.97
CA ARG A 64 -13.32 -3.00 -22.81
C ARG A 64 -13.49 -1.98 -21.70
N LYS A 65 -13.83 -2.46 -20.50
CA LYS A 65 -13.89 -1.64 -19.29
C LYS A 65 -12.50 -1.06 -18.96
N GLY A 66 -12.47 0.17 -18.45
CA GLY A 66 -11.24 0.88 -18.11
C GLY A 66 -11.50 2.23 -17.43
N LEU A 67 -10.50 3.10 -17.38
CA LEU A 67 -10.60 4.49 -16.89
C LEU A 67 -11.11 5.43 -17.99
N VAL A 68 -11.89 6.45 -17.60
CA VAL A 68 -12.31 7.55 -18.47
C VAL A 68 -12.16 8.87 -17.74
N GLN A 69 -11.83 9.93 -18.48
CA GLN A 69 -11.92 11.30 -17.97
C GLN A 69 -13.36 11.80 -18.11
N LEU A 70 -13.82 12.65 -17.19
CA LEU A 70 -15.16 13.22 -17.21
C LEU A 70 -15.16 14.62 -17.81
N SER A 71 -16.13 14.90 -18.69
CA SER A 71 -16.33 16.22 -19.29
C SER A 71 -17.71 16.78 -19.01
N SER A 72 -17.77 18.07 -18.73
CA SER A 72 -19.03 18.81 -18.57
C SER A 72 -19.34 19.75 -19.75
N ALA A 73 -18.58 19.67 -20.84
CA ALA A 73 -18.84 20.45 -22.05
C ALA A 73 -20.06 19.89 -22.82
N THR A 74 -20.95 20.78 -23.27
CA THR A 74 -22.19 20.41 -23.99
C THR A 74 -21.98 20.19 -25.50
N ASN A 75 -20.80 20.51 -26.01
CA ASN A 75 -20.42 20.43 -27.43
C ASN A 75 -19.12 19.64 -27.66
N SER A 76 -18.72 18.79 -26.70
CA SER A 76 -17.53 17.94 -26.86
C SER A 76 -17.72 16.92 -27.98
N THR A 77 -16.69 16.74 -28.79
CA THR A 77 -16.59 15.66 -29.80
C THR A 77 -15.61 14.56 -29.36
N SER A 78 -15.14 14.60 -28.11
CA SER A 78 -14.17 13.61 -27.58
C SER A 78 -14.82 12.24 -27.38
N GLU A 79 -14.19 11.20 -27.93
CA GLU A 79 -14.58 9.80 -27.73
C GLU A 79 -13.86 9.13 -26.55
N THR A 80 -12.92 9.84 -25.91
CA THR A 80 -12.14 9.36 -24.76
C THR A 80 -12.64 9.89 -23.42
N GLN A 81 -13.67 10.74 -23.42
CA GLN A 81 -14.26 11.34 -22.23
C GLN A 81 -15.72 10.95 -22.08
N ALA A 82 -16.16 10.65 -20.86
CA ALA A 82 -17.56 10.43 -20.56
C ALA A 82 -18.25 11.75 -20.17
N ALA A 83 -19.49 11.94 -20.61
CA ALA A 83 -20.30 13.11 -20.27
C ALA A 83 -20.78 13.04 -18.81
N THR A 84 -20.71 14.17 -18.09
CA THR A 84 -21.35 14.31 -16.78
C THR A 84 -22.85 14.66 -16.92
N PRO A 85 -23.66 14.48 -15.86
CA PRO A 85 -25.05 14.93 -15.87
C PRO A 85 -25.22 16.42 -16.21
N LYS A 86 -24.24 17.27 -15.86
CA LYS A 86 -24.24 18.69 -16.22
C LYS A 86 -24.18 18.91 -17.74
N ALA A 87 -23.34 18.16 -18.45
CA ALA A 87 -23.28 18.22 -19.92
C ALA A 87 -24.58 17.76 -20.57
N VAL A 88 -25.22 16.72 -20.02
CA VAL A 88 -26.47 16.18 -20.56
C VAL A 88 -27.66 17.14 -20.31
N LYS A 89 -27.76 17.71 -19.10
CA LYS A 89 -28.84 18.63 -18.74
C LYS A 89 -28.71 20.01 -19.37
N GLY A 90 -27.49 20.49 -19.65
CA GLY A 90 -27.27 21.79 -20.31
C GLY A 90 -27.64 21.83 -21.79
N ARG A 91 -28.14 20.72 -22.35
CA ARG A 91 -28.48 20.55 -23.77
C ARG A 91 -29.98 20.38 -24.04
N VAL A 92 -30.81 20.39 -22.99
CA VAL A 92 -32.29 20.32 -23.05
C VAL A 92 -32.92 21.68 -22.76
#